data_AF-A0AAD7WQC2-F1
#
_entry.id   AF-A0AAD7WQC2-F1
#
_cell.length_a   1.000
_cell.length_b   1.000
_cell.length_c   1.000
_cell.angle_alpha   90.00
_cell.angle_beta   90.00
_cell.angle_gamma   90.00
#
_symmetry.space_group_name_H-M   'P 1'
#
loop_
_entity.id
_entity.type
_entity.pdbx_description
1 polymer ?
#
loop_
_entity_poly.entity_id
_entity_poly.type
_entity_poly.pdbx_seq_one_letter_code
_entity_poly.pdbx_strand_id
1 'polypeptide(L)'
;MNIIDEIKCKWMKGLAQDRDNTRKRQVESKAVGDYVRQQMMEHEFMRKQRKLDKEREMEDCRRIREQYDREKRLRKQQEEVKKMDARKAHMEHLSTMNTIRVLESQKQEMEEERRRFFENEREQMITGKKEKKTERRRVAQRYKEMVVGKLATEMQEKASKEEKLNAKILAESTAKCEAKLDCERNENNEKNMAMLTAITKHREYKRREQEMMAKGEEQSARDILNAGKEDDRFHWEMQQLKAEEKEEKRGYMDNTLRIQMAERRVKSRLLQKERMDYDNKYAELIGEEEDQFQHYTTGVISAAKEANRNTLPLLRAANKGRWCGVGPITGGMRTDYLAPSANYDKIPNYVSTTVQDLQKLYGAANDQPAARRLDFIW
;
A
#
# COMPACT_ATOMS: atom_id res chain seq x y z
N MET A 1 -90.15 -64.06 -34.89
CA MET A 1 -88.97 -63.29 -35.32
C MET A 1 -87.84 -64.28 -35.59
N ASN A 2 -87.24 -64.24 -36.78
CA ASN A 2 -86.33 -65.29 -37.28
C ASN A 2 -84.93 -65.17 -36.66
N ILE A 3 -84.43 -66.24 -36.05
CA ILE A 3 -83.08 -66.35 -35.45
C ILE A 3 -81.98 -65.99 -36.47
N ILE A 4 -82.24 -66.25 -37.76
CA ILE A 4 -81.35 -65.92 -38.87
C ILE A 4 -81.14 -64.40 -39.02
N ASP A 5 -82.16 -63.59 -38.75
CA ASP A 5 -82.08 -62.13 -38.90
C ASP A 5 -81.31 -61.48 -37.74
N GLU A 6 -81.38 -62.05 -36.53
CA GLU A 6 -80.57 -61.60 -35.38
C GLU A 6 -79.08 -61.88 -35.60
N ILE A 7 -78.73 -63.04 -36.17
CA ILE A 7 -77.33 -63.39 -36.50
C ILE A 7 -76.78 -62.44 -37.57
N LYS A 8 -77.56 -62.14 -38.62
CA LYS A 8 -77.18 -61.16 -39.65
C LYS A 8 -77.01 -59.75 -39.07
N CYS A 9 -77.91 -59.31 -38.21
CA CYS A 9 -77.81 -58.02 -37.52
C CYS A 9 -76.57 -57.94 -36.63
N LYS A 10 -76.22 -59.00 -35.88
CA LYS A 10 -75.00 -59.05 -35.08
C LYS A 10 -73.74 -59.00 -35.94
N TRP A 11 -73.72 -59.73 -37.08
CA TRP A 11 -72.59 -59.72 -38.01
C TRP A 11 -72.40 -58.36 -38.68
N MET A 12 -73.47 -57.70 -39.13
CA MET A 12 -73.41 -56.34 -39.68
C MET A 12 -72.95 -55.31 -38.65
N LYS A 13 -73.38 -55.43 -37.38
CA LYS A 13 -72.90 -54.57 -36.29
C LYS A 13 -71.40 -54.76 -36.01
N GLY A 14 -70.92 -56.01 -36.00
CA GLY A 14 -69.48 -56.30 -35.87
C GLY A 14 -68.66 -55.71 -37.01
N LEU A 15 -69.12 -55.86 -38.25
CA LEU A 15 -68.47 -55.28 -39.43
C LEU A 15 -68.44 -53.74 -39.40
N ALA A 16 -69.51 -53.10 -38.92
CA ALA A 16 -69.56 -51.65 -38.73
C ALA A 16 -68.59 -51.19 -37.64
N GLN A 17 -68.48 -51.92 -36.53
CA GLN A 17 -67.56 -51.62 -35.45
C GLN A 17 -66.10 -51.77 -35.87
N ASP A 18 -65.77 -52.77 -36.69
CA ASP A 18 -64.41 -52.93 -37.25
C ASP A 18 -64.05 -51.79 -38.22
N ARG A 19 -65.02 -51.33 -39.02
CA ARG A 19 -64.85 -50.14 -39.87
C ARG A 19 -64.62 -48.87 -39.05
N ASP A 20 -65.34 -48.68 -37.94
CA ASP A 20 -65.12 -47.53 -37.07
C ASP A 20 -63.77 -47.59 -36.33
N ASN A 21 -63.37 -48.78 -35.87
CA ASN A 21 -62.09 -49.00 -35.21
C ASN A 21 -60.91 -48.75 -36.15
N THR A 22 -60.99 -49.21 -37.40
CA THR A 22 -59.98 -48.92 -38.42
C THR A 22 -59.91 -47.43 -38.76
N ARG A 23 -61.05 -46.74 -38.84
CA ARG A 23 -61.09 -45.28 -39.01
C ARG A 23 -60.45 -44.54 -37.84
N LYS A 24 -60.72 -44.94 -36.59
CA LYS A 24 -60.09 -44.34 -35.39
C LYS A 24 -58.58 -44.52 -35.41
N ARG A 25 -58.09 -45.74 -35.67
CA ARG A 25 -56.66 -46.02 -35.81
C ARG A 25 -55.99 -45.18 -36.90
N GLN A 26 -56.67 -44.95 -38.03
CA GLN A 26 -56.15 -44.09 -39.08
C GLN A 26 -56.05 -42.62 -38.65
N VAL A 27 -57.03 -42.11 -37.90
CA VAL A 27 -57.01 -40.73 -37.37
C VAL A 27 -55.92 -40.58 -36.32
N GLU A 28 -55.80 -41.52 -35.39
CA GLU A 28 -54.74 -41.53 -34.35
C GLU A 28 -53.35 -41.61 -34.99
N SER A 29 -53.16 -42.49 -35.97
CA SER A 29 -51.90 -42.61 -36.70
C SER A 29 -51.54 -41.32 -37.45
N LYS A 30 -52.52 -40.63 -38.04
CA LYS A 30 -52.32 -39.31 -38.65
C LYS A 30 -51.91 -38.27 -37.61
N ALA A 31 -52.60 -38.20 -36.47
CA ALA A 31 -52.30 -37.26 -35.39
C ALA A 31 -50.90 -37.47 -34.79
N VAL A 32 -50.49 -38.73 -34.57
CA VAL A 32 -49.12 -39.06 -34.15
C VAL A 32 -48.11 -38.63 -35.21
N GLY A 33 -48.42 -38.86 -36.50
CA GLY A 33 -47.58 -38.41 -37.61
C GLY A 33 -47.42 -36.89 -37.67
N ASP A 34 -48.50 -36.14 -37.45
CA ASP A 34 -48.47 -34.67 -37.38
C ASP A 34 -47.66 -34.16 -36.19
N TYR A 35 -47.81 -34.77 -35.02
CA TYR A 35 -47.05 -34.42 -33.82
C TYR A 35 -45.54 -34.65 -34.00
N VAL A 36 -45.14 -35.80 -34.55
CA VAL A 36 -43.73 -36.09 -34.85
C VAL A 36 -43.17 -35.10 -35.87
N ARG A 37 -43.95 -34.71 -36.88
CA ARG A 37 -43.54 -33.64 -37.83
C ARG A 37 -43.31 -32.31 -37.13
N GLN A 38 -44.17 -31.90 -36.20
CA GLN A 38 -43.99 -30.67 -35.43
C GLN A 38 -42.73 -30.71 -34.58
N GLN A 39 -42.48 -31.81 -33.87
CA GLN A 39 -41.25 -31.98 -33.09
C GLN A 39 -39.98 -31.90 -33.96
N MET A 40 -40.00 -32.49 -35.16
CA MET A 40 -38.88 -32.38 -36.09
C MET A 40 -38.62 -30.93 -36.51
N MET A 41 -39.67 -30.17 -36.82
CA MET A 41 -39.56 -28.75 -37.19
C MET A 41 -39.02 -27.90 -36.03
N GLU A 42 -39.49 -28.14 -34.80
CA GLU A 42 -38.98 -27.48 -33.59
C GLU A 42 -37.49 -27.80 -33.36
N HIS A 43 -37.11 -29.08 -33.48
CA HIS A 43 -35.71 -29.48 -33.35
C HIS A 43 -34.81 -28.84 -34.41
N GLU A 44 -35.28 -28.74 -35.66
CA GLU A 44 -34.56 -28.05 -36.72
C GLU A 44 -34.41 -26.55 -36.44
N PHE A 45 -35.47 -25.90 -35.96
CA PHE A 45 -35.43 -24.50 -35.55
C PHE A 45 -34.43 -24.26 -34.42
N MET A 46 -34.48 -25.09 -33.37
CA MET A 46 -33.53 -25.02 -32.26
C MET A 46 -32.09 -25.28 -32.71
N ARG A 47 -31.86 -26.18 -33.67
CA ARG A 47 -30.54 -26.39 -34.27
C ARG A 47 -30.04 -25.16 -35.02
N LYS A 48 -30.91 -24.46 -35.75
CA LYS A 48 -30.56 -23.22 -36.45
C LYS A 48 -30.23 -22.10 -35.45
N GLN A 49 -31.02 -21.92 -34.39
CA GLN A 49 -30.72 -20.95 -33.34
C GLN A 49 -29.36 -21.22 -32.68
N ARG A 50 -29.10 -22.47 -32.27
CA ARG A 50 -27.80 -22.84 -31.68
C ARG A 50 -26.60 -22.58 -32.60
N LYS A 51 -26.77 -22.63 -33.92
CA LYS A 51 -25.70 -22.28 -34.87
C LYS A 51 -25.44 -20.78 -34.86
N LEU A 52 -26.49 -19.97 -34.89
CA LEU A 52 -26.39 -18.52 -34.82
C LEU A 52 -25.77 -18.04 -33.50
N ASP A 53 -26.15 -18.65 -32.38
CA ASP A 53 -25.57 -18.31 -31.08
C ASP A 53 -24.08 -18.65 -31.01
N LYS A 54 -23.67 -19.80 -31.56
CA LYS A 54 -22.24 -20.16 -31.67
C LYS A 54 -21.45 -19.18 -32.53
N GLU A 55 -22.03 -18.70 -33.63
CA GLU A 55 -21.39 -17.70 -34.49
C GLU A 55 -21.19 -16.37 -33.73
N ARG A 56 -22.22 -15.91 -33.00
CA ARG A 56 -22.13 -14.73 -32.14
C ARG A 56 -21.09 -14.90 -31.03
N GLU A 57 -21.07 -16.04 -30.35
CA GLU A 57 -20.07 -16.36 -29.32
C GLU A 57 -18.65 -16.33 -29.89
N MET A 58 -18.44 -16.87 -31.11
CA MET A 58 -17.13 -16.83 -31.76
C MET A 58 -16.70 -15.40 -32.10
N GLU A 59 -17.61 -14.56 -32.58
CA GLU A 59 -17.35 -13.14 -32.85
C GLU A 59 -16.99 -12.38 -31.56
N ASP A 60 -17.71 -12.63 -30.47
CA ASP A 60 -17.43 -12.06 -29.17
C ASP A 60 -16.06 -12.49 -28.63
N CYS A 61 -15.74 -13.78 -28.70
CA CYS A 61 -14.42 -14.29 -28.34
C CYS A 61 -13.31 -13.64 -29.17
N ARG A 62 -13.54 -13.42 -30.46
CA ARG A 62 -12.58 -12.74 -31.35
C ARG A 62 -12.40 -11.28 -30.93
N ARG A 63 -13.50 -10.56 -30.70
CA ARG A 63 -13.48 -9.14 -30.27
C ARG A 63 -12.72 -8.97 -28.95
N ILE A 64 -12.98 -9.84 -27.98
CA ILE A 64 -12.30 -9.80 -26.67
C ILE A 64 -10.80 -10.07 -26.84
N ARG A 65 -10.41 -11.04 -27.67
CA ARG A 65 -8.99 -11.32 -27.96
C ARG A 65 -8.28 -10.11 -28.57
N GLU A 66 -8.90 -9.46 -29.56
CA GLU A 66 -8.35 -8.27 -30.21
C GLU A 66 -8.23 -7.07 -29.25
N GLN A 67 -9.14 -6.95 -28.28
CA GLN A 67 -9.03 -5.95 -27.21
C GLN A 67 -7.86 -6.27 -26.28
N TYR A 68 -7.77 -7.52 -25.81
CA TYR A 68 -6.68 -7.97 -24.95
C TYR A 68 -5.29 -7.74 -25.59
N ASP A 69 -5.14 -8.09 -26.87
CA ASP A 69 -3.88 -7.89 -27.59
C ASP A 69 -3.54 -6.41 -27.81
N ARG A 70 -4.55 -5.54 -27.93
CA ARG A 70 -4.35 -4.09 -27.96
C ARG A 70 -3.88 -3.55 -26.61
N GLU A 71 -4.55 -3.92 -25.53
CA GLU A 71 -4.15 -3.51 -24.17
C GLU A 71 -2.74 -3.99 -23.83
N LYS A 72 -2.42 -5.23 -24.18
CA LYS A 72 -1.08 -5.80 -23.98
C LYS A 72 -0.01 -4.99 -24.72
N ARG A 73 -0.27 -4.53 -25.96
CA ARG A 73 0.65 -3.67 -26.71
C ARG A 73 0.80 -2.29 -26.07
N LEU A 74 -0.30 -1.69 -25.62
CA LEU A 74 -0.28 -0.38 -24.95
C LEU A 74 0.51 -0.44 -23.63
N ARG A 75 0.31 -1.48 -22.82
CA ARG A 75 1.08 -1.67 -21.58
C ARG A 75 2.58 -1.77 -21.85
N LYS A 76 2.98 -2.56 -22.85
CA LYS A 76 4.39 -2.65 -23.26
C LYS A 76 4.94 -1.29 -23.70
N GLN A 77 4.19 -0.53 -24.49
CA GLN A 77 4.61 0.82 -24.90
C GLN A 77 4.77 1.76 -23.70
N GLN A 78 3.82 1.74 -22.75
CA GLN A 78 3.92 2.53 -21.53
C GLN A 78 5.12 2.14 -20.67
N GLU A 79 5.43 0.85 -20.56
CA GLU A 79 6.63 0.38 -19.87
C GLU A 79 7.91 0.86 -20.54
N GLU A 80 7.99 0.81 -21.87
CA GLU A 80 9.16 1.33 -22.60
C GLU A 80 9.30 2.84 -22.45
N VAL A 81 8.20 3.61 -22.47
CA VAL A 81 8.23 5.06 -22.20
C VAL A 81 8.73 5.33 -20.78
N LYS A 82 8.20 4.63 -19.77
CA LYS A 82 8.66 4.77 -18.37
C LYS A 82 10.15 4.45 -18.23
N LYS A 83 10.66 3.43 -18.92
CA LYS A 83 12.10 3.11 -18.93
C LYS A 83 12.91 4.22 -19.59
N MET A 84 12.44 4.80 -20.68
CA MET A 84 13.12 5.92 -21.33
C MET A 84 13.14 7.15 -20.43
N ASP A 85 12.04 7.50 -19.80
CA ASP A 85 11.94 8.66 -18.91
C ASP A 85 12.83 8.47 -17.67
N ALA A 86 12.87 7.27 -17.09
CA ALA A 86 13.78 6.95 -15.99
C ALA A 86 15.26 7.09 -16.40
N ARG A 87 15.63 6.65 -17.61
CA ARG A 87 16.99 6.84 -18.14
C ARG A 87 17.32 8.31 -18.35
N LYS A 88 16.39 9.11 -18.90
CA LYS A 88 16.57 10.54 -19.11
C LYS A 88 16.76 11.28 -17.78
N ALA A 89 15.89 11.04 -16.80
CA ALA A 89 16.00 11.63 -15.48
C ALA A 89 17.32 11.28 -14.79
N HIS A 90 17.80 10.03 -14.93
CA HIS A 90 19.10 9.62 -14.40
C HIS A 90 20.26 10.36 -15.09
N MET A 91 20.23 10.50 -16.41
CA MET A 91 21.24 11.25 -17.16
C MET A 91 21.26 12.74 -16.81
N GLU A 92 20.08 13.35 -16.66
CA GLU A 92 19.95 14.74 -16.22
C GLU A 92 20.53 14.90 -14.80
N HIS A 93 20.22 13.99 -13.90
CA HIS A 93 20.79 14.00 -12.55
C HIS A 93 22.33 13.90 -12.58
N LEU A 94 22.91 12.97 -13.36
CA LEU A 94 24.36 12.88 -13.51
C LEU A 94 24.97 14.16 -14.09
N SER A 95 24.30 14.78 -15.07
CA SER A 95 24.72 16.07 -15.62
C SER A 95 24.72 17.16 -14.55
N THR A 96 23.66 17.27 -13.74
CA THR A 96 23.60 18.26 -12.65
C THR A 96 24.68 18.02 -11.61
N MET A 97 24.94 16.77 -11.23
CA MET A 97 26.01 16.41 -10.29
C MET A 97 27.40 16.79 -10.82
N ASN A 98 27.66 16.57 -12.11
CA ASN A 98 28.91 16.97 -12.74
C ASN A 98 29.06 18.49 -12.75
N THR A 99 28.01 19.24 -13.06
CA THR A 99 28.03 20.71 -13.01
C THR A 99 28.31 21.22 -11.60
N ILE A 100 27.65 20.65 -10.58
CA ILE A 100 27.90 21.01 -9.18
C ILE A 100 29.35 20.72 -8.80
N ARG A 101 29.87 19.53 -9.15
CA ARG A 101 31.26 19.17 -8.88
C ARG A 101 32.24 20.15 -9.50
N VAL A 102 32.03 20.56 -10.75
CA VAL A 102 32.87 21.56 -11.42
C VAL A 102 32.81 22.91 -10.70
N LEU A 103 31.62 23.36 -10.30
CA LEU A 103 31.46 24.61 -9.55
C LEU A 103 32.14 24.55 -8.17
N GLU A 104 32.04 23.41 -7.48
CA GLU A 104 32.72 23.20 -6.20
C GLU A 104 34.24 23.21 -6.36
N SER A 105 34.78 22.54 -7.38
CA SER A 105 36.21 22.58 -7.68
C SER A 105 36.69 24.00 -7.99
N GLN A 106 35.95 24.76 -8.81
CA GLN A 106 36.27 26.17 -9.07
C GLN A 106 36.25 27.01 -7.79
N LYS A 107 35.27 26.79 -6.91
CA LYS A 107 35.20 27.49 -5.62
C LYS A 107 36.42 27.17 -4.74
N GLN A 108 36.84 25.90 -4.69
CA GLN A 108 38.03 25.48 -3.94
C GLN A 108 39.31 26.12 -4.50
N GLU A 109 39.46 26.17 -5.82
CA GLU A 109 40.59 26.84 -6.48
C GLU A 109 40.64 28.34 -6.11
N MET A 110 39.50 29.03 -6.18
CA MET A 110 39.41 30.45 -5.77
C MET A 110 39.73 30.66 -4.28
N GLU A 111 39.32 29.74 -3.40
CA GLU A 111 39.68 29.79 -1.98
C GLU A 111 41.17 29.50 -1.73
N GLU A 112 41.78 28.60 -2.50
CA GLU A 112 43.22 28.35 -2.48
C GLU A 112 44.03 29.56 -2.95
N GLU A 113 43.61 30.22 -4.02
CA GLU A 113 44.25 31.46 -4.48
C GLU A 113 44.17 32.56 -3.42
N ARG A 114 43.01 32.72 -2.76
CA ARG A 114 42.87 33.64 -1.62
C ARG A 114 43.82 33.28 -0.47
N ARG A 115 43.94 32.00 -0.13
CA ARG A 115 44.89 31.55 0.91
C ARG A 115 46.34 31.88 0.53
N ARG A 116 46.74 31.61 -0.71
CA ARG A 116 48.08 31.94 -1.23
C ARG A 116 48.35 33.45 -1.20
N PHE A 117 47.35 34.26 -1.55
CA PHE A 117 47.45 35.72 -1.48
C PHE A 117 47.74 36.20 -0.05
N PHE A 118 46.94 35.75 0.94
CA PHE A 118 47.16 36.10 2.34
C PHE A 118 48.50 35.59 2.88
N GLU A 119 48.93 34.40 2.45
CA GLU A 119 50.23 33.86 2.85
C GLU A 119 51.38 34.71 2.32
N ASN A 120 51.33 35.13 1.06
CA ASN A 120 52.31 36.05 0.47
C ASN A 120 52.33 37.41 1.17
N GLU A 121 51.17 38.02 1.43
CA GLU A 121 51.09 39.28 2.20
C GLU A 121 51.69 39.13 3.61
N ARG A 122 51.42 38.01 4.27
CA ARG A 122 52.00 37.68 5.59
C ARG A 122 53.52 37.53 5.51
N GLU A 123 54.04 36.85 4.49
CA GLU A 123 55.48 36.72 4.26
C GLU A 123 56.16 38.07 4.02
N GLN A 124 55.56 38.93 3.19
CA GLN A 124 56.04 40.30 2.96
C GLN A 124 56.04 41.14 4.24
N MET A 125 55.01 41.00 5.08
CA MET A 125 54.96 41.66 6.37
C MET A 125 56.07 41.16 7.33
N ILE A 126 56.33 39.85 7.36
CA ILE A 126 57.38 39.26 8.19
C ILE A 126 58.78 39.68 7.71
N THR A 127 59.04 39.66 6.41
CA THR A 127 60.30 40.12 5.81
C THR A 127 60.52 41.61 6.09
N GLY A 128 59.52 42.45 5.87
CA GLY A 128 59.58 43.88 6.21
C GLY A 128 59.82 44.15 7.71
N LYS A 129 59.26 43.33 8.61
CA LYS A 129 59.57 43.39 10.06
C LYS A 129 61.01 43.00 10.36
N LYS A 130 61.55 41.96 9.71
CA LYS A 130 62.94 41.53 9.85
C LYS A 130 63.92 42.60 9.34
N GLU A 131 63.64 43.21 8.19
CA GLU A 131 64.42 44.30 7.61
C GLU A 131 64.43 45.54 8.50
N LYS A 132 63.26 45.97 9.00
CA LYS A 132 63.20 47.08 9.97
C LYS A 132 64.01 46.78 11.23
N LYS A 133 64.02 45.52 11.70
CA LYS A 133 64.82 45.10 12.86
C LYS A 133 66.32 45.09 12.54
N THR A 134 66.73 44.63 11.37
CA THR A 134 68.15 44.62 10.95
C THR A 134 68.65 46.05 10.73
N GLU A 135 67.84 46.93 10.16
CA GLU A 135 68.20 48.33 9.95
C GLU A 135 68.33 49.09 11.29
N ARG A 136 67.40 48.89 12.23
CA ARG A 136 67.56 49.41 13.61
C ARG A 136 68.84 48.91 14.27
N ARG A 137 69.21 47.65 14.05
CA ARG A 137 70.49 47.09 14.54
C ARG A 137 71.69 47.77 13.89
N ARG A 138 71.67 48.01 12.58
CA ARG A 138 72.74 48.74 11.86
C ARG A 138 72.89 50.17 12.36
N VAL A 139 71.79 50.90 12.54
CA VAL A 139 71.80 52.27 13.08
C VAL A 139 72.35 52.29 14.50
N ALA A 140 71.90 51.37 15.37
CA ALA A 140 72.44 51.25 16.72
C ALA A 140 73.93 50.89 16.73
N GLN A 141 74.37 50.04 15.79
CA GLN A 141 75.78 49.67 15.64
C GLN A 141 76.62 50.87 15.18
N ARG A 142 76.17 51.64 14.19
CA ARG A 142 76.83 52.89 13.78
C ARG A 142 76.92 53.90 14.92
N TYR A 143 75.87 54.01 15.74
CA TYR A 143 75.89 54.86 16.92
C TYR A 143 76.91 54.36 17.95
N LYS A 144 76.97 53.05 18.21
CA LYS A 144 78.00 52.45 19.07
C LYS A 144 79.41 52.69 18.52
N GLU A 145 79.64 52.50 17.23
CA GLU A 145 80.92 52.75 16.58
C GLU A 145 81.31 54.23 16.63
N MET A 146 80.35 55.15 16.46
CA MET A 146 80.58 56.59 16.65
C MET A 146 80.95 56.91 18.10
N VAL A 147 80.23 56.35 19.07
CA VAL A 147 80.50 56.55 20.49
C VAL A 147 81.83 55.94 20.88
N VAL A 148 82.16 54.74 20.41
CA VAL A 148 83.47 54.09 20.61
C VAL A 148 84.59 54.86 19.92
N GLY A 149 84.37 55.40 18.71
CA GLY A 149 85.32 56.26 18.03
C GLY A 149 85.59 57.56 18.79
N LYS A 150 84.54 58.22 19.29
CA LYS A 150 84.64 59.40 20.16
C LYS A 150 85.32 59.06 21.48
N LEU A 151 84.97 57.94 22.11
CA LEU A 151 85.63 57.43 23.32
C LEU A 151 87.09 57.08 23.07
N ALA A 152 87.45 56.55 21.91
CA ALA A 152 88.84 56.25 21.55
C ALA A 152 89.64 57.54 21.36
N THR A 153 89.08 58.56 20.69
CA THR A 153 89.70 59.89 20.60
C THR A 153 89.79 60.56 21.96
N GLU A 154 88.75 60.46 22.79
CA GLU A 154 88.73 60.98 24.15
C GLU A 154 89.68 60.22 25.08
N MET A 155 89.87 58.91 24.93
CA MET A 155 90.84 58.11 25.69
C MET A 155 92.27 58.42 25.26
N GLN A 156 92.51 58.71 23.99
CA GLN A 156 93.83 59.15 23.50
C GLN A 156 94.15 60.58 23.96
N GLU A 157 93.13 61.46 24.02
CA GLU A 157 93.25 62.79 24.60
C GLU A 157 93.30 62.77 26.14
N LYS A 158 92.58 61.87 26.83
CA LYS A 158 92.61 61.66 28.28
C LYS A 158 93.90 60.99 28.72
N ALA A 159 94.44 60.02 28.00
CA ALA A 159 95.82 59.57 28.25
C ALA A 159 96.84 60.71 28.14
N SER A 160 96.54 61.75 27.35
CA SER A 160 97.36 62.97 27.20
C SER A 160 97.00 64.11 28.18
N LYS A 161 95.83 64.07 28.86
CA LYS A 161 95.28 65.13 29.73
C LYS A 161 95.02 64.68 31.19
N GLU A 162 94.88 63.38 31.48
CA GLU A 162 94.69 62.78 32.81
C GLU A 162 95.98 62.78 33.64
N GLU A 163 97.16 62.98 33.04
CA GLU A 163 98.36 63.41 33.79
C GLU A 163 98.26 64.87 34.30
N LYS A 164 97.35 65.69 33.76
CA LYS A 164 97.30 67.13 34.04
C LYS A 164 95.98 67.65 34.63
N LEU A 165 94.92 66.84 34.74
CA LEU A 165 93.59 67.34 35.13
C LEU A 165 92.76 66.47 36.08
N ASN A 166 93.37 65.51 36.80
CA ASN A 166 92.69 64.79 37.89
C ASN A 166 92.42 65.65 39.16
N ALA A 167 92.82 66.92 39.16
CA ALA A 167 92.64 67.83 40.29
C ALA A 167 91.43 68.78 40.18
N LYS A 168 90.66 68.82 39.07
CA LYS A 168 89.74 69.95 38.80
C LYS A 168 88.26 69.65 38.54
N ILE A 169 87.82 68.39 38.38
CA ILE A 169 86.46 68.09 37.90
C ILE A 169 85.49 67.59 38.99
N LEU A 170 85.94 67.33 40.23
CA LEU A 170 85.06 66.96 41.34
C LEU A 170 84.19 68.12 41.88
N ALA A 171 84.39 69.36 41.39
CA ALA A 171 83.76 70.56 41.97
C ALA A 171 82.47 71.06 41.26
N GLU A 172 82.15 70.62 40.04
CA GLU A 172 81.09 71.29 39.23
C GLU A 172 79.88 70.41 38.84
N SER A 173 79.77 69.19 39.38
CA SER A 173 78.82 68.17 38.88
C SER A 173 77.54 67.96 39.71
N THR A 174 77.11 68.91 40.55
CA THR A 174 75.90 68.72 41.38
C THR A 174 74.78 69.73 41.17
N ALA A 175 75.02 70.88 40.52
CA ALA A 175 73.99 71.93 40.41
C ALA A 175 73.08 71.87 39.16
N LYS A 176 73.41 71.06 38.14
CA LYS A 176 72.61 70.94 36.90
C LYS A 176 71.64 69.76 36.87
N CYS A 177 71.68 68.87 37.88
CA CYS A 177 70.85 67.65 37.91
C CYS A 177 69.43 67.90 38.41
N GLU A 178 69.21 68.88 39.29
CA GLU A 178 67.90 69.07 39.95
C GLU A 178 66.87 69.76 39.03
N ALA A 179 67.28 70.73 38.21
CA ALA A 179 66.35 71.44 37.30
C ALA A 179 65.83 70.58 36.12
N LYS A 180 66.55 69.52 35.73
CA LYS A 180 66.10 68.57 34.69
C LYS A 180 65.11 67.54 35.22
N LEU A 181 65.25 67.16 36.49
CA LEU A 181 64.37 66.20 37.17
C LEU A 181 62.93 66.70 37.28
N ASP A 182 62.71 68.00 37.47
CA ASP A 182 61.35 68.56 37.64
C ASP A 182 60.56 68.69 36.32
N CYS A 183 61.23 68.99 35.20
CA CYS A 183 60.58 68.98 33.88
C CYS A 183 60.18 67.55 33.44
N GLU A 184 61.04 66.58 33.71
CA GLU A 184 60.75 65.16 33.42
C GLU A 184 59.58 64.64 34.27
N ARG A 185 59.46 65.08 35.52
CA ARG A 185 58.38 64.67 36.44
C ARG A 185 57.01 65.13 35.97
N ASN A 186 56.89 66.36 35.46
CA ASN A 186 55.61 66.91 34.99
C ASN A 186 55.14 66.26 33.68
N GLU A 187 56.03 66.05 32.70
CA GLU A 187 55.67 65.30 31.48
C GLU A 187 55.25 63.86 31.78
N ASN A 188 55.87 63.21 32.76
CA ASN A 188 55.50 61.84 33.14
C ASN A 188 54.10 61.79 33.77
N ASN A 189 53.73 62.82 34.54
CA ASN A 189 52.41 62.92 35.15
C ASN A 189 51.30 63.11 34.09
N GLU A 190 51.53 63.94 33.06
CA GLU A 190 50.58 64.11 31.95
C GLU A 190 50.41 62.84 31.12
N LYS A 191 51.52 62.15 30.81
CA LYS A 191 51.50 60.85 30.10
C LYS A 191 50.74 59.80 30.91
N ASN A 192 50.91 59.76 32.23
CA ASN A 192 50.17 58.87 33.12
C ASN A 192 48.66 59.18 33.15
N MET A 193 48.27 60.45 33.20
CA MET A 193 46.85 60.84 33.17
C MET A 193 46.19 60.52 31.82
N ALA A 194 46.90 60.75 30.70
CA ALA A 194 46.44 60.33 29.38
C ALA A 194 46.29 58.80 29.28
N MET A 195 47.22 58.04 29.87
CA MET A 195 47.14 56.57 29.91
C MET A 195 45.94 56.08 30.73
N LEU A 196 45.68 56.66 31.91
CA LEU A 196 44.55 56.30 32.75
C LEU A 196 43.20 56.60 32.08
N THR A 197 43.08 57.74 31.40
CA THR A 197 41.87 58.09 30.64
C THR A 197 41.67 57.21 29.41
N ALA A 198 42.75 56.76 28.76
CA ALA A 198 42.66 55.77 27.68
C ALA A 198 42.20 54.39 28.18
N ILE A 199 42.72 53.93 29.32
CA ILE A 199 42.34 52.65 29.94
C ILE A 199 40.85 52.65 30.34
N THR A 200 40.37 53.74 30.94
CA THR A 200 38.95 53.86 31.35
C THR A 200 38.02 53.86 30.14
N LYS A 201 38.31 54.64 29.10
CA LYS A 201 37.54 54.63 27.84
C LYS A 201 37.53 53.25 27.16
N HIS A 202 38.66 52.56 27.14
CA HIS A 202 38.73 51.21 26.58
C HIS A 202 37.88 50.21 27.36
N ARG A 203 37.89 50.28 28.70
CA ARG A 203 37.07 49.43 29.58
C ARG A 203 35.58 49.68 29.38
N GLU A 204 35.16 50.93 29.22
CA GLU A 204 33.77 51.28 28.93
C GLU A 204 33.34 50.80 27.54
N TYR A 205 34.18 50.98 26.53
CA TYR A 205 33.93 50.46 25.18
C TYR A 205 33.75 48.95 25.20
N LYS A 206 34.66 48.21 25.85
CA LYS A 206 34.59 46.75 25.96
C LYS A 206 33.34 46.28 26.69
N ARG A 207 32.93 46.98 27.74
CA ARG A 207 31.68 46.67 28.46
C ARG A 207 30.45 46.84 27.55
N ARG A 208 30.36 47.95 26.81
CA ARG A 208 29.27 48.20 25.85
C ARG A 208 29.25 47.18 24.72
N GLU A 209 30.42 46.81 24.18
CA GLU A 209 30.55 45.77 23.16
C GLU A 209 30.02 44.43 23.68
N GLN A 210 30.39 44.03 24.91
CA GLN A 210 29.88 42.81 25.55
C GLN A 210 28.36 42.86 25.79
N GLU A 211 27.81 43.99 26.22
CA GLU A 211 26.36 44.16 26.40
C GLU A 211 25.59 44.03 25.08
N MET A 212 26.13 44.53 23.98
CA MET A 212 25.52 44.40 22.65
C MET A 212 25.57 42.95 22.14
N MET A 213 26.68 42.26 22.36
CA MET A 213 26.80 40.83 22.02
C MET A 213 25.84 39.97 22.85
N ALA A 214 25.76 40.21 24.16
CA ALA A 214 24.84 39.49 25.05
C ALA A 214 23.36 39.70 24.65
N LYS A 215 22.98 40.94 24.27
CA LYS A 215 21.64 41.22 23.74
C LYS A 215 21.36 40.51 22.42
N GLY A 216 22.37 40.43 21.53
CA GLY A 216 22.26 39.69 20.28
C GLY A 216 22.10 38.17 20.50
N GLU A 217 22.85 37.60 21.43
CA GLU A 217 22.73 36.19 21.84
C GLU A 217 21.36 35.91 22.47
N GLU A 218 20.86 36.81 23.32
CA GLU A 218 19.54 36.68 23.93
C GLU A 218 18.42 36.73 22.88
N GLN A 219 18.52 37.62 21.89
CA GLN A 219 17.57 37.68 20.77
C GLN A 219 17.62 36.40 19.92
N SER A 220 18.82 35.95 19.55
CA SER A 220 19.00 34.70 18.81
C SER A 220 18.43 33.49 19.57
N ALA A 221 18.67 33.40 20.88
CA ALA A 221 18.10 32.35 21.72
C ALA A 221 16.58 32.39 21.77
N ARG A 222 15.97 33.59 21.81
CA ARG A 222 14.50 33.77 21.75
C ARG A 222 13.96 33.36 20.39
N ASP A 223 14.64 33.69 19.30
CA ASP A 223 14.22 33.33 17.94
C ASP A 223 14.26 31.81 17.74
N ILE A 224 15.31 31.14 18.22
CA ILE A 224 15.43 29.67 18.19
C ILE A 224 14.29 29.03 19.01
N LEU A 225 14.01 29.55 20.21
CA LEU A 225 12.92 29.04 21.04
C LEU A 225 11.56 29.20 20.36
N ASN A 226 11.32 30.34 19.70
CA ASN A 226 10.07 30.60 18.99
C ASN A 226 9.92 29.70 17.76
N ALA A 227 10.98 29.50 16.99
CA ALA A 227 11.00 28.55 15.87
C ALA A 227 10.66 27.13 16.34
N GLY A 228 11.26 26.66 17.45
CA GLY A 228 10.93 25.36 18.02
C GLY A 228 9.45 25.23 18.43
N LYS A 229 8.86 26.28 19.02
CA LYS A 229 7.42 26.29 19.34
C LYS A 229 6.52 26.26 18.11
N GLU A 230 6.95 26.86 17.00
CA GLU A 230 6.21 26.83 15.73
C GLU A 230 6.29 25.46 15.07
N ASP A 231 7.47 24.84 15.08
CA ASP A 231 7.68 23.47 14.60
C ASP A 231 6.83 22.47 15.40
N ASP A 232 6.79 22.59 16.72
CA ASP A 232 5.96 21.74 17.59
C ASP A 232 4.46 21.90 17.29
N ARG A 233 4.01 23.14 17.06
CA ARG A 233 2.62 23.43 16.67
C ARG A 233 2.29 22.82 15.31
N PHE A 234 3.14 23.03 14.32
CA PHE A 234 2.96 22.48 12.98
C PHE A 234 2.95 20.94 13.01
N HIS A 235 3.85 20.33 13.77
CA HIS A 235 3.88 18.88 13.95
C HIS A 235 2.58 18.39 14.60
N TRP A 236 2.07 19.07 15.62
CA TRP A 236 0.81 18.72 16.27
C TRP A 236 -0.39 18.81 15.31
N GLU A 237 -0.52 19.92 14.58
CA GLU A 237 -1.56 20.08 13.56
C GLU A 237 -1.47 18.99 12.49
N MET A 238 -0.25 18.64 12.07
CA MET A 238 -0.07 17.56 11.11
C MET A 238 -0.45 16.18 11.64
N GLN A 239 -0.25 15.92 12.93
CA GLN A 239 -0.71 14.68 13.55
C GLN A 239 -2.24 14.64 13.62
N GLN A 240 -2.90 15.76 13.92
CA GLN A 240 -4.36 15.86 13.94
C GLN A 240 -4.95 15.60 12.55
N LEU A 241 -4.47 16.29 11.52
CA LEU A 241 -4.94 16.09 10.15
C LEU A 241 -4.74 14.64 9.67
N LYS A 242 -3.63 14.00 10.02
CA LYS A 242 -3.41 12.57 9.73
C LYS A 242 -4.37 11.66 10.49
N ALA A 243 -4.77 12.03 11.71
CA ALA A 243 -5.72 11.28 12.51
C ALA A 243 -7.13 11.39 11.92
N GLU A 244 -7.53 12.60 11.54
CA GLU A 244 -8.80 12.90 10.85
C GLU A 244 -8.88 12.17 9.51
N GLU A 245 -7.86 12.23 8.66
CA GLU A 245 -7.83 11.51 7.38
C GLU A 245 -7.98 9.99 7.58
N LYS A 246 -7.35 9.44 8.62
CA LYS A 246 -7.51 8.03 8.98
C LYS A 246 -8.94 7.74 9.46
N GLU A 247 -9.56 8.64 10.19
CA GLU A 247 -10.94 8.49 10.65
C GLU A 247 -11.95 8.55 9.50
N GLU A 248 -11.79 9.50 8.59
CA GLU A 248 -12.61 9.61 7.38
C GLU A 248 -12.48 8.34 6.51
N LYS A 249 -11.26 7.85 6.31
CA LYS A 249 -11.04 6.57 5.61
C LYS A 249 -11.71 5.40 6.31
N ARG A 250 -11.64 5.32 7.65
CA ARG A 250 -12.36 4.30 8.42
C ARG A 250 -13.87 4.42 8.24
N GLY A 251 -14.42 5.63 8.32
CA GLY A 251 -15.84 5.90 8.14
C GLY A 251 -16.33 5.55 6.74
N TYR A 252 -15.55 5.86 5.71
CA TYR A 252 -15.84 5.45 4.33
C TYR A 252 -15.87 3.92 4.20
N MET A 253 -14.85 3.23 4.70
CA MET A 253 -14.77 1.77 4.66
C MET A 253 -15.96 1.12 5.38
N ASP A 254 -16.30 1.59 6.58
CA ASP A 254 -17.44 1.07 7.34
C ASP A 254 -18.78 1.30 6.61
N ASN A 255 -18.96 2.48 6.01
CA ASN A 255 -20.14 2.77 5.19
C ASN A 255 -20.25 1.85 3.97
N THR A 256 -19.16 1.61 3.25
CA THR A 256 -19.17 0.68 2.10
C THR A 256 -19.51 -0.75 2.54
N LEU A 257 -18.96 -1.20 3.67
CA LEU A 257 -19.27 -2.52 4.22
C LEU A 257 -20.75 -2.61 4.63
N ARG A 258 -21.29 -1.58 5.27
CA ARG A 258 -22.70 -1.50 5.66
C ARG A 258 -23.63 -1.62 4.46
N ILE A 259 -23.31 -0.92 3.36
CA ILE A 259 -24.07 -0.99 2.10
C ILE A 259 -24.02 -2.41 1.53
N GLN A 260 -22.83 -3.00 1.41
CA GLN A 260 -22.68 -4.38 0.89
C GLN A 260 -23.46 -5.41 1.74
N MET A 261 -23.43 -5.27 3.06
CA MET A 261 -24.18 -6.14 3.97
C MET A 261 -25.69 -5.96 3.80
N ALA A 262 -26.16 -4.74 3.60
CA ALA A 262 -27.57 -4.47 3.32
C ALA A 262 -28.00 -5.11 1.99
N GLU A 263 -27.22 -4.97 0.92
CA GLU A 263 -27.48 -5.60 -0.38
C GLU A 263 -27.54 -7.12 -0.28
N ARG A 264 -26.59 -7.75 0.44
CA ARG A 264 -26.58 -9.20 0.67
C ARG A 264 -27.84 -9.66 1.41
N ARG A 265 -28.28 -8.92 2.43
CA ARG A 265 -29.52 -9.21 3.16
C ARG A 265 -30.74 -9.13 2.24
N VAL A 266 -30.82 -8.12 1.38
CA VAL A 266 -31.92 -7.98 0.40
C VAL A 266 -31.91 -9.15 -0.58
N LYS A 267 -30.76 -9.48 -1.18
CA LYS A 267 -30.62 -10.63 -2.09
C LYS A 267 -31.01 -11.95 -1.43
N SER A 268 -30.56 -12.19 -0.20
CA SER A 268 -30.91 -13.41 0.54
C SER A 268 -32.41 -13.52 0.81
N ARG A 269 -33.08 -12.41 1.17
CA ARG A 269 -34.53 -12.39 1.35
C ARG A 269 -35.29 -12.65 0.04
N LEU A 270 -34.81 -12.11 -1.08
CA LEU A 270 -35.40 -12.37 -2.40
C LEU A 270 -35.28 -13.86 -2.77
N LEU A 271 -34.09 -14.44 -2.64
CA LEU A 271 -33.87 -15.87 -2.88
C LEU A 271 -34.73 -16.75 -1.98
N GLN A 272 -34.93 -16.36 -0.71
CA GLN A 272 -35.80 -17.09 0.21
C GLN A 272 -37.26 -17.04 -0.25
N LYS A 273 -37.74 -15.87 -0.71
CA LYS A 273 -39.09 -15.73 -1.28
C LYS A 273 -39.26 -16.59 -2.53
N GLU A 274 -38.31 -16.53 -3.46
CA GLU A 274 -38.33 -17.34 -4.68
C GLU A 274 -38.38 -18.85 -4.38
N ARG A 275 -37.63 -19.30 -3.35
CA ARG A 275 -37.70 -20.69 -2.87
C ARG A 275 -39.08 -21.04 -2.33
N MET A 276 -39.65 -20.20 -1.45
CA MET A 276 -41.00 -20.43 -0.94
C MET A 276 -42.06 -20.43 -2.05
N ASP A 277 -41.95 -19.52 -3.01
CA ASP A 277 -42.86 -19.45 -4.15
C ASP A 277 -42.75 -20.70 -5.05
N TYR A 278 -41.53 -21.23 -5.22
CA TYR A 278 -41.31 -22.50 -5.92
C TYR A 278 -41.90 -23.68 -5.16
N ASP A 279 -41.64 -23.77 -3.85
CA ASP A 279 -42.17 -24.83 -2.99
C ASP A 279 -43.71 -24.82 -2.96
N ASN A 280 -44.32 -23.64 -2.93
CA ASN A 280 -45.77 -23.47 -3.01
C ASN A 280 -46.32 -23.97 -4.34
N LYS A 281 -45.74 -23.55 -5.47
CA LYS A 281 -46.14 -24.05 -6.81
C LYS A 281 -45.96 -25.55 -6.94
N TYR A 282 -44.90 -26.09 -6.36
CA TYR A 282 -44.65 -27.53 -6.35
C TYR A 282 -45.68 -28.27 -5.51
N ALA A 283 -46.08 -27.73 -4.36
CA ALA A 283 -47.14 -28.29 -3.53
C ALA A 283 -48.52 -28.23 -4.22
N GLU A 284 -48.84 -27.14 -4.92
CA GLU A 284 -50.05 -27.02 -5.75
C GLU A 284 -50.07 -28.08 -6.85
N LEU A 285 -48.97 -28.23 -7.60
CA LEU A 285 -48.85 -29.25 -8.65
C LEU A 285 -49.02 -30.67 -8.09
N ILE A 286 -48.41 -30.97 -6.94
CA ILE A 286 -48.61 -32.26 -6.26
C ILE A 286 -50.07 -32.47 -5.89
N GLY A 287 -50.76 -31.44 -5.40
CA GLY A 287 -52.18 -31.49 -5.07
C GLY A 287 -53.03 -31.84 -6.28
N GLU A 288 -52.82 -31.14 -7.41
CA GLU A 288 -53.51 -31.42 -8.67
C GLU A 288 -53.23 -32.84 -9.18
N GLU A 289 -51.98 -33.30 -9.09
CA GLU A 289 -51.58 -34.65 -9.48
C GLU A 289 -52.20 -35.73 -8.60
N GLU A 290 -52.36 -35.49 -7.29
CA GLU A 290 -53.06 -36.40 -6.39
C GLU A 290 -54.56 -36.42 -6.68
N ASP A 291 -55.19 -35.27 -6.93
CA ASP A 291 -56.61 -35.19 -7.31
C ASP A 291 -56.88 -35.97 -8.60
N GLN A 292 -56.02 -35.83 -9.62
CA GLN A 292 -56.11 -36.61 -10.86
C GLN A 292 -55.94 -38.11 -10.60
N PHE A 293 -55.00 -38.50 -9.74
CA PHE A 293 -54.79 -39.90 -9.36
C PHE A 293 -56.02 -40.47 -8.63
N GLN A 294 -56.61 -39.73 -7.69
CA GLN A 294 -57.83 -40.14 -6.97
C GLN A 294 -59.03 -40.24 -7.94
N HIS A 295 -59.18 -39.30 -8.87
CA HIS A 295 -60.22 -39.38 -9.91
C HIS A 295 -60.07 -40.60 -10.83
N TYR A 296 -58.84 -40.91 -11.23
CA TYR A 296 -58.58 -42.09 -12.06
C TYR A 296 -58.80 -43.40 -11.29
N THR A 297 -58.26 -43.51 -10.08
CA THR A 297 -58.37 -44.72 -9.25
C THR A 297 -59.81 -45.03 -8.87
N THR A 298 -60.62 -44.02 -8.55
CA THR A 298 -62.06 -44.22 -8.30
C THR A 298 -62.77 -44.81 -9.53
N GLY A 299 -62.43 -44.37 -10.74
CA GLY A 299 -62.94 -44.95 -11.99
C GLY A 299 -62.48 -46.39 -12.25
N VAL A 300 -61.23 -46.73 -11.91
CA VAL A 300 -60.74 -48.11 -12.01
C VAL A 300 -61.41 -49.03 -10.99
N ILE A 301 -61.63 -48.54 -9.77
CA ILE A 301 -62.30 -49.29 -8.70
C ILE A 301 -63.77 -49.53 -9.05
N SER A 302 -64.48 -48.52 -9.59
CA SER A 302 -65.87 -48.69 -10.04
C SER A 302 -65.98 -49.70 -11.18
N ALA A 303 -65.11 -49.62 -12.19
CA ALA A 303 -65.07 -50.58 -13.29
C ALA A 303 -64.76 -52.01 -12.82
N ALA A 304 -63.84 -52.18 -11.84
CA ALA A 304 -63.53 -53.47 -11.25
C ALA A 304 -64.71 -54.04 -10.44
N LYS A 305 -65.48 -53.16 -9.77
CA LYS A 305 -66.70 -53.51 -9.04
C LYS A 305 -67.81 -53.94 -9.99
N GLU A 306 -68.02 -53.23 -11.09
CA GLU A 306 -68.97 -53.59 -12.16
C GLU A 306 -68.61 -54.93 -12.81
N ALA A 307 -67.32 -55.25 -12.94
CA ALA A 307 -66.82 -56.52 -13.45
C ALA A 307 -66.81 -57.67 -12.41
N ASN A 308 -67.35 -57.47 -11.20
CA ASN A 308 -67.35 -58.43 -10.08
C ASN A 308 -65.96 -58.97 -9.70
N ARG A 309 -64.90 -58.15 -9.84
CA ARG A 309 -63.53 -58.49 -9.42
C ARG A 309 -63.28 -58.05 -7.97
N ASN A 310 -62.28 -58.65 -7.31
CA ASN A 310 -61.90 -58.26 -5.96
C ASN A 310 -61.30 -56.84 -5.93
N THR A 311 -61.98 -55.90 -5.29
CA THR A 311 -61.60 -54.48 -5.20
C THR A 311 -60.75 -54.13 -3.98
N LEU A 312 -60.62 -55.04 -3.00
CA LEU A 312 -59.93 -54.79 -1.73
C LEU A 312 -58.46 -54.36 -1.89
N PRO A 313 -57.65 -54.94 -2.80
CA PRO A 313 -56.28 -54.51 -3.01
C PRO A 313 -56.19 -53.08 -3.57
N LEU A 314 -57.13 -52.70 -4.44
CA LEU A 314 -57.17 -51.38 -5.08
C LEU A 314 -57.59 -50.30 -4.09
N LEU A 315 -58.60 -50.57 -3.27
CA LEU A 315 -59.01 -49.67 -2.17
C LEU A 315 -57.87 -49.46 -1.17
N ARG A 316 -57.13 -50.53 -0.85
CA ARG A 316 -55.95 -50.43 0.03
C ARG A 316 -54.79 -49.66 -0.61
N ALA A 317 -54.67 -49.65 -1.93
CA ALA A 317 -53.67 -48.87 -2.64
C ALA A 317 -54.08 -47.38 -2.75
N ALA A 318 -55.33 -47.10 -3.13
CA ALA A 318 -55.86 -45.74 -3.26
C ALA A 318 -55.87 -44.98 -1.92
N ASN A 319 -56.29 -45.65 -0.83
CA ASN A 319 -56.31 -45.03 0.52
C ASN A 319 -54.92 -44.76 1.11
N LYS A 320 -53.85 -45.32 0.52
CA LYS A 320 -52.48 -45.03 0.95
C LYS A 320 -51.86 -43.82 0.24
N GLY A 321 -52.55 -43.26 -0.77
CA GLY A 321 -52.07 -42.15 -1.59
C GLY A 321 -50.80 -42.46 -2.39
N ARG A 322 -50.30 -41.47 -3.14
CA ARG A 322 -49.04 -41.55 -3.89
C ARG A 322 -47.82 -41.92 -3.04
N TRP A 323 -47.82 -41.66 -1.73
CA TRP A 323 -46.67 -41.75 -0.82
C TRP A 323 -46.49 -43.12 -0.13
N CYS A 324 -46.88 -44.20 -0.81
CA CYS A 324 -46.87 -45.55 -0.26
C CYS A 324 -45.50 -46.27 -0.41
N GLY A 325 -44.46 -45.72 0.20
CA GLY A 325 -43.24 -46.44 0.56
C GLY A 325 -43.23 -46.81 2.05
N VAL A 326 -42.75 -48.01 2.41
CA VAL A 326 -42.51 -48.41 3.82
C VAL A 326 -41.21 -47.76 4.30
N GLY A 327 -41.25 -46.47 4.65
CA GLY A 327 -40.11 -45.76 5.24
C GLY A 327 -40.51 -44.79 6.36
N PRO A 328 -39.63 -44.42 7.30
CA PRO A 328 -39.99 -43.48 8.37
C PRO A 328 -40.31 -42.08 7.82
N ILE A 329 -41.20 -41.36 8.51
CA ILE A 329 -41.60 -39.98 8.17
C ILE A 329 -40.70 -39.03 8.95
N THR A 330 -39.92 -38.20 8.27
CA THR A 330 -39.14 -37.12 8.90
C THR A 330 -39.40 -35.80 8.18
N GLY A 331 -40.08 -34.86 8.85
CA GLY A 331 -40.25 -33.49 8.36
C GLY A 331 -41.34 -33.27 7.30
N GLY A 332 -42.40 -34.09 7.26
CA GLY A 332 -43.53 -33.89 6.33
C GLY A 332 -43.30 -34.35 4.89
N MET A 333 -42.04 -34.63 4.49
CA MET A 333 -41.69 -35.36 3.27
C MET A 333 -41.19 -36.77 3.62
N ARG A 334 -41.72 -37.78 2.94
CA ARG A 334 -41.24 -39.17 3.01
C ARG A 334 -40.33 -39.40 1.82
N THR A 335 -39.03 -39.54 2.06
CA THR A 335 -38.04 -39.76 0.99
C THR A 335 -38.14 -41.18 0.45
N ASP A 336 -38.25 -41.35 -0.87
CA ASP A 336 -38.00 -42.63 -1.53
C ASP A 336 -36.54 -43.03 -1.30
N TYR A 337 -36.30 -44.33 -1.08
CA TYR A 337 -34.98 -44.91 -0.77
C TYR A 337 -33.93 -44.80 -1.91
N LEU A 338 -34.12 -43.91 -2.88
CA LEU A 338 -33.28 -43.77 -4.07
C LEU A 338 -32.85 -42.32 -4.32
N ALA A 339 -32.32 -41.65 -3.30
CA ALA A 339 -31.41 -40.54 -3.50
C ALA A 339 -30.53 -40.34 -2.24
N PRO A 340 -29.21 -40.59 -2.30
CA PRO A 340 -28.29 -40.11 -1.28
C PRO A 340 -28.22 -38.58 -1.38
N SER A 341 -29.08 -37.87 -0.65
CA SER A 341 -28.87 -36.44 -0.40
C SER A 341 -27.67 -36.29 0.54
N ALA A 342 -26.80 -35.32 0.23
CA ALA A 342 -25.46 -35.07 0.75
C ALA A 342 -25.32 -34.73 2.26
N ASN A 343 -26.02 -35.43 3.15
CA ASN A 343 -25.85 -35.32 4.60
C ASN A 343 -25.46 -36.70 5.17
N TYR A 344 -24.17 -36.91 5.36
CA TYR A 344 -23.53 -38.20 5.68
C TYR A 344 -23.61 -38.61 7.16
N ASP A 345 -24.32 -37.87 8.03
CA ASP A 345 -24.14 -38.01 9.48
C ASP A 345 -24.87 -39.19 10.12
N LYS A 346 -25.61 -40.00 9.35
CA LYS A 346 -26.40 -41.11 9.90
C LYS A 346 -26.44 -42.33 8.98
N ILE A 347 -25.29 -42.92 8.70
CA ILE A 347 -25.23 -44.32 8.28
C ILE A 347 -24.74 -45.15 9.49
N PRO A 348 -25.45 -46.22 9.90
CA PRO A 348 -24.89 -47.15 10.88
C PRO A 348 -23.64 -47.81 10.28
N ASN A 349 -22.49 -47.49 10.85
CA ASN A 349 -21.20 -48.07 10.49
C ASN A 349 -21.18 -49.56 10.86
N TYR A 350 -21.48 -50.43 9.89
CA TYR A 350 -21.21 -51.86 10.00
C TYR A 350 -19.72 -52.09 9.78
N VAL A 351 -18.90 -51.77 10.78
CA VAL A 351 -17.50 -52.21 10.79
C VAL A 351 -17.48 -53.59 11.44
N SER A 352 -17.14 -54.62 10.65
CA SER A 352 -16.87 -55.94 11.24
C SER A 352 -15.63 -55.86 12.13
N THR A 353 -15.60 -56.64 13.22
CA THR A 353 -14.45 -56.72 14.13
C THR A 353 -13.13 -56.99 13.39
N THR A 354 -13.20 -57.77 12.31
CA THR A 354 -12.08 -58.06 11.41
C THR A 354 -11.47 -56.82 10.77
N VAL A 355 -12.29 -55.83 10.40
CA VAL A 355 -11.83 -54.58 9.78
C VAL A 355 -11.20 -53.66 10.84
N GLN A 356 -11.70 -53.66 12.07
CA GLN A 356 -11.08 -52.92 13.18
C GLN A 356 -9.71 -53.51 13.57
N ASP A 357 -9.56 -54.84 13.53
CA ASP A 357 -8.30 -55.51 13.85
C ASP A 357 -7.24 -55.27 12.75
N LEU A 358 -7.65 -55.23 11.48
CA LEU A 358 -6.77 -54.81 10.38
C LEU A 358 -6.38 -53.34 10.49
N GLN A 359 -7.31 -52.47 10.90
CA GLN A 359 -7.04 -51.05 11.10
C GLN A 359 -6.08 -50.79 12.28
N LYS A 360 -6.10 -51.64 13.32
CA LYS A 360 -5.10 -51.60 14.41
C LYS A 360 -3.73 -52.14 13.98
N LEU A 361 -3.69 -53.15 13.11
CA LEU A 361 -2.44 -53.73 12.60
C LEU A 361 -1.72 -52.80 11.61
N TYR A 362 -2.46 -52.03 10.80
CA TYR A 362 -1.88 -51.17 9.76
C TYR A 362 -2.01 -49.66 10.03
N GLY A 363 -2.80 -49.23 11.02
CA GLY A 363 -3.14 -47.81 11.24
C GLY A 363 -2.20 -47.02 12.16
N ALA A 364 -1.24 -47.66 12.83
CA ALA A 364 -0.38 -46.98 13.82
C ALA A 364 0.84 -46.24 13.23
N ALA A 365 0.80 -45.84 11.95
CA ALA A 365 1.96 -45.23 11.28
C ALA A 365 1.77 -43.79 10.79
N ASN A 366 0.65 -43.10 11.09
CA ASN A 366 0.45 -41.74 10.55
C ASN A 366 -0.25 -40.73 11.48
N ASP A 367 -0.10 -40.89 12.79
CA ASP A 367 -0.44 -39.82 13.74
C ASP A 367 0.79 -38.95 14.03
N GLN A 368 1.25 -38.21 13.03
CA GLN A 368 1.96 -36.95 13.28
C GLN A 368 1.04 -35.79 12.89
N PRO A 369 0.82 -34.80 13.76
CA PRO A 369 0.02 -33.64 13.41
C PRO A 369 0.72 -32.89 12.28
N ALA A 370 0.08 -32.85 11.11
CA ALA A 370 0.50 -32.06 9.96
C ALA A 370 0.30 -30.56 10.25
N ALA A 371 1.08 -30.01 11.17
CA ALA A 371 1.29 -28.59 11.38
C ALA A 371 2.66 -28.23 10.79
N ARG A 372 2.79 -28.26 9.45
CA ARG A 372 3.87 -27.56 8.76
C ARG A 372 3.28 -26.33 8.09
N ARG A 373 3.68 -25.18 8.64
CA ARG A 373 3.44 -23.85 8.12
C ARG A 373 3.88 -23.78 6.65
N LEU A 374 2.98 -23.36 5.78
CA LEU A 374 3.32 -22.83 4.47
C LEU A 374 3.84 -21.41 4.69
N ASP A 375 5.14 -21.29 4.89
CA ASP A 375 5.82 -19.99 4.89
C ASP A 375 5.95 -19.53 3.43
N PHE A 376 5.11 -18.59 3.02
CA PHE A 376 5.31 -17.81 1.81
C PHE A 376 6.26 -16.65 2.14
N ILE A 377 7.42 -16.63 1.50
CA ILE A 377 8.38 -15.52 1.53
C ILE A 377 7.94 -14.49 0.48
N TRP A 378 7.87 -13.21 0.88
CA TRP A 378 7.60 -12.06 0.02
C TRP A 378 8.78 -11.71 -0.88
#